data_AF-A0A0B5I8Z9-F1
#
_entry.id   AF-A0A0B5I8Z9-F1
#
_cell.length_a   1.000
_cell.length_b   1.000
_cell.length_c   1.000
_cell.angle_alpha   90.00
_cell.angle_beta   90.00
_cell.angle_gamma   90.00
#
_symmetry.space_group_name_H-M   'P 1'
#
loop_
_entity.id
_entity.type
_entity.pdbx_description
1 polymer ?
#
loop_
_entity_poly.entity_id
_entity_poly.type
_entity_poly.pdbx_seq_one_letter_code
_entity_poly.pdbx_strand_id
1 'polypeptide(L)'
;MTTPEPTPEPSHEPSRESTPAPEQPSAAPAPADKVYRSPLGVASGVFLVILAAFFAGDAMVRGEGRTPWLALAGLVLAVPLIIAFTIRPAVYANDDRLRIRNPFRSITLPWATVADVRAGYSSEVFTQEGAKYQLWAIPVSLRQRKKAARQAARASQDDPHGRTSVTADVRDSASRIAPSDKTVAELRERAELRAGTPGAQGEPQVRWAYEIVGPALAGLLLVVILLATG
;
A
#
# COMPACT_ATOMS: atom_id res chain seq x y z
N MET A 1 24.85 56.25 -67.03
CA MET A 1 25.66 56.51 -65.82
C MET A 1 25.00 55.74 -64.68
N THR A 2 25.41 54.49 -64.41
CA THR A 2 26.46 54.09 -63.44
C THR A 2 26.13 54.47 -61.98
N THR A 3 25.57 53.50 -61.23
CA THR A 3 26.11 52.87 -59.97
C THR A 3 26.36 53.75 -58.72
N PRO A 4 26.29 53.26 -57.44
CA PRO A 4 25.56 52.14 -56.77
C PRO A 4 24.87 52.48 -55.40
N GLU A 5 24.13 51.51 -54.82
CA GLU A 5 24.08 50.98 -53.40
C GLU A 5 23.99 51.95 -52.17
N PRO A 6 23.38 51.65 -50.98
CA PRO A 6 23.13 50.34 -50.33
C PRO A 6 21.73 50.01 -49.78
N THR A 7 21.54 48.70 -49.65
CA THR A 7 20.54 47.97 -48.85
C THR A 7 20.64 48.32 -47.35
N PRO A 8 19.54 48.68 -46.67
CA PRO A 8 19.43 48.59 -45.23
C PRO A 8 18.78 47.26 -44.81
N GLU A 9 19.38 46.63 -43.80
CA GLU A 9 18.95 45.38 -43.16
C GLU A 9 17.49 45.42 -42.68
N PRO A 10 16.74 44.30 -42.72
CA PRO A 10 15.46 44.21 -42.05
C PRO A 10 15.68 44.20 -40.53
N SER A 11 15.10 45.21 -39.89
CA SER A 11 15.01 45.38 -38.45
C SER A 11 14.40 44.14 -37.81
N HIS A 12 15.10 43.55 -36.85
CA HIS A 12 14.56 42.52 -35.97
C HIS A 12 13.40 43.12 -35.16
N GLU A 13 12.15 42.87 -35.58
CA GLU A 13 10.99 43.00 -34.70
C GLU A 13 11.14 41.97 -33.57
N PRO A 14 11.12 42.38 -32.29
CA PRO A 14 11.03 41.43 -31.20
C PRO A 14 9.63 40.80 -31.26
N SER A 15 9.62 39.49 -31.51
CA SER A 15 8.45 38.62 -31.50
C SER A 15 7.52 38.95 -30.32
N ARG A 16 6.24 39.16 -30.67
CA ARG A 16 5.11 39.36 -29.76
C ARG A 16 5.23 38.51 -28.50
N GLU A 17 5.12 39.18 -27.35
CA GLU A 17 4.95 38.59 -26.03
C GLU A 17 3.91 37.47 -26.08
N SER A 18 4.40 36.23 -25.93
CA SER A 18 3.56 35.10 -25.60
C SER A 18 3.26 35.21 -24.12
N THR A 19 2.10 35.78 -23.77
CA THR A 19 1.54 35.74 -22.42
C THR A 19 1.53 34.28 -21.94
N PRO A 20 2.27 33.90 -20.88
CA PRO A 20 2.14 32.57 -20.31
C PRO A 20 0.75 32.48 -19.67
N ALA A 21 0.00 31.43 -20.06
CA ALA A 21 -1.24 31.03 -19.42
C ALA A 21 -1.03 30.81 -17.91
N PRO A 22 -2.07 30.98 -17.06
CA PRO A 22 -1.91 30.90 -15.61
C PRO A 22 -1.35 29.53 -15.22
N GLU A 23 -0.20 29.54 -14.54
CA GLU A 23 0.40 28.36 -13.92
C GLU A 23 -0.66 27.70 -13.03
N GLN A 24 -1.01 26.46 -13.36
CA GLN A 24 -1.70 25.57 -12.44
C GLN A 24 -0.89 25.54 -11.14
N PRO A 25 -1.51 25.73 -9.95
CA PRO A 25 -0.79 25.68 -8.70
C PRO A 25 -0.06 24.35 -8.61
N SER A 26 1.27 24.42 -8.70
CA SER A 26 2.18 23.30 -8.52
C SER A 26 1.76 22.59 -7.25
N ALA A 27 1.27 21.35 -7.40
CA ALA A 27 0.82 20.53 -6.30
C ALA A 27 1.95 20.46 -5.28
N ALA A 28 1.73 21.07 -4.11
CA ALA A 28 2.69 21.04 -3.01
C ALA A 28 3.18 19.59 -2.80
N PRO A 29 4.48 19.39 -2.53
CA PRO A 29 5.05 18.05 -2.40
C PRO A 29 4.22 17.25 -1.39
N ALA A 30 3.71 16.09 -1.82
CA ALA A 30 2.85 15.26 -1.00
C ALA A 30 3.57 14.97 0.33
N PRO A 31 2.91 15.20 1.48
CA PRO A 31 3.52 14.96 2.80
C PRO A 31 4.04 13.53 2.88
N ALA A 32 5.18 13.34 3.55
CA ALA A 32 5.87 12.06 3.59
C ALA A 32 4.98 10.96 4.20
N ASP A 33 4.52 10.03 3.36
CA ASP A 33 3.68 8.91 3.78
C ASP A 33 4.48 7.97 4.69
N LYS A 34 4.04 7.75 5.93
CA LYS A 34 4.55 6.65 6.76
C LYS A 34 3.97 5.33 6.26
N VAL A 35 4.84 4.45 5.76
CA VAL A 35 4.45 3.19 5.12
C VAL A 35 4.56 2.02 6.10
N TYR A 36 3.45 1.34 6.34
CA TYR A 36 3.40 0.08 7.07
C TYR A 36 3.30 -1.08 6.08
N ARG A 37 4.37 -1.87 5.99
CA ARG A 37 4.50 -3.04 5.12
C ARG A 37 5.33 -4.12 5.79
N SER A 38 5.00 -5.39 5.55
CA SER A 38 5.82 -6.52 6.01
C SER A 38 6.97 -6.78 5.02
N PRO A 39 8.24 -6.59 5.42
CA PRO A 39 9.38 -6.89 4.53
C PRO A 39 9.46 -8.38 4.18
N LEU A 40 9.09 -9.25 5.12
CA LEU A 40 9.04 -10.70 4.91
C LEU A 40 7.99 -11.07 3.86
N GLY A 41 6.83 -10.41 3.86
CA GLY A 41 5.80 -10.61 2.85
C GLY A 41 6.29 -10.31 1.43
N VAL A 42 7.04 -9.22 1.28
CA VAL A 42 7.67 -8.85 -0.02
C VAL A 42 8.70 -9.90 -0.44
N ALA A 43 9.60 -10.28 0.46
CA ALA A 43 10.63 -11.27 0.18
C ALA A 43 10.04 -12.63 -0.23
N SER A 44 9.04 -13.12 0.51
CA SER A 44 8.30 -14.34 0.16
C SER A 44 7.60 -14.22 -1.18
N GLY A 45 7.00 -13.06 -1.47
CA GLY A 45 6.38 -12.79 -2.77
C GLY A 45 7.35 -12.89 -3.93
N VAL A 46 8.49 -12.22 -3.83
CA VAL A 46 9.56 -12.26 -4.85
C VAL A 46 10.05 -13.69 -5.04
N PHE A 47 10.29 -14.42 -3.94
CA PHE A 47 10.70 -15.81 -3.98
C PHE A 47 9.67 -16.70 -4.71
N LEU A 48 8.38 -16.55 -4.41
CA LEU A 48 7.31 -17.30 -5.07
C LEU A 48 7.20 -16.99 -6.56
N VAL A 49 7.39 -15.74 -6.97
CA VAL A 49 7.42 -15.38 -8.41
C VAL A 49 8.59 -16.05 -9.10
N ILE A 50 9.80 -16.03 -8.50
CA ILE A 50 10.98 -16.70 -9.05
C ILE A 50 10.73 -18.20 -9.19
N LEU A 51 10.17 -18.82 -8.15
CA LEU A 51 9.88 -20.25 -8.15
C LEU A 51 8.82 -20.63 -9.21
N ALA A 52 7.76 -19.84 -9.32
CA ALA A 52 6.73 -20.03 -10.34
C ALA A 52 7.31 -19.88 -11.76
N ALA A 53 8.15 -18.86 -11.99
CA ALA A 53 8.82 -18.67 -13.27
C ALA A 53 9.80 -19.81 -13.58
N PHE A 54 10.51 -20.33 -12.59
CA PHE A 54 11.41 -21.46 -12.74
C PHE A 54 10.67 -22.73 -13.18
N PHE A 55 9.61 -23.11 -12.46
CA PHE A 55 8.82 -24.30 -12.80
C PHE A 55 8.05 -24.15 -14.11
N ALA A 56 7.45 -22.98 -14.36
CA ALA A 56 6.79 -22.72 -15.62
C ALA A 56 7.78 -22.75 -16.79
N GLY A 57 8.97 -22.18 -16.61
CA GLY A 57 10.04 -22.22 -17.61
C GLY A 57 10.50 -23.65 -17.92
N ASP A 58 10.71 -24.48 -16.90
CA ASP A 58 11.04 -25.90 -17.09
C ASP A 58 9.94 -26.64 -17.86
N ALA A 59 8.67 -26.45 -17.46
CA ALA A 59 7.51 -27.04 -18.12
C ALA A 59 7.29 -26.53 -19.55
N MET A 60 7.73 -25.29 -19.86
CA MET A 60 7.68 -24.76 -21.22
C MET A 60 8.77 -25.32 -22.13
N VAL A 61 9.98 -25.57 -21.59
CA VAL A 61 11.11 -26.09 -22.38
C VAL A 61 11.05 -27.60 -22.55
N ARG A 62 10.68 -28.33 -21.49
CA ARG A 62 10.68 -29.80 -21.46
C ARG A 62 9.30 -30.40 -21.68
N GLY A 63 8.24 -29.60 -21.59
CA GLY A 63 6.88 -30.09 -21.68
C GLY A 63 6.50 -30.46 -23.11
N GLU A 64 5.82 -31.60 -23.25
CA GLU A 64 5.26 -32.05 -24.51
C GLU A 64 3.79 -31.65 -24.65
N GLY A 65 3.32 -31.59 -25.90
CA GLY A 65 1.92 -31.30 -26.23
C GLY A 65 1.45 -29.95 -25.68
N ARG A 66 0.48 -29.98 -24.76
CA ARG A 66 -0.22 -28.79 -24.22
C ARG A 66 0.41 -28.23 -22.95
N THR A 67 1.40 -28.91 -22.39
CA THR A 67 2.06 -28.54 -21.13
C THR A 67 2.65 -27.12 -21.15
N PRO A 68 3.35 -26.67 -22.23
CA PRO A 68 3.88 -25.31 -22.28
C PRO A 68 2.80 -24.22 -22.23
N TRP A 69 1.66 -24.45 -22.88
CA TRP A 69 0.53 -23.52 -22.88
C TRP A 69 -0.16 -23.44 -21.53
N LEU A 70 -0.32 -24.58 -20.85
CA LEU A 70 -0.84 -24.63 -19.48
C LEU A 70 0.11 -23.94 -18.49
N ALA A 71 1.42 -24.14 -18.64
CA ALA A 71 2.43 -23.47 -17.82
C ALA A 71 2.38 -21.94 -18.00
N LEU A 72 2.26 -21.47 -19.25
CA LEU A 72 2.13 -20.05 -19.56
C LEU A 72 0.82 -19.47 -18.98
N ALA A 73 -0.32 -20.12 -19.21
CA ALA A 73 -1.61 -19.69 -18.65
C ALA A 73 -1.58 -19.66 -17.11
N GLY A 74 -0.96 -20.67 -16.50
CA GLY A 74 -0.72 -20.75 -15.07
C GLY A 74 0.13 -19.58 -14.56
N LEU A 75 1.17 -19.16 -15.29
CA LEU A 75 2.00 -18.01 -14.92
C LEU A 75 1.20 -16.70 -14.98
N VAL A 76 0.42 -16.50 -16.05
CA VAL A 76 -0.46 -15.32 -16.22
C VAL A 76 -1.50 -15.23 -15.09
N LEU A 77 -1.98 -16.36 -14.58
CA LEU A 77 -2.87 -16.42 -13.42
C LEU A 77 -2.12 -16.20 -12.09
N ALA A 78 -1.03 -16.92 -11.87
CA ALA A 78 -0.37 -17.01 -10.57
C ALA A 78 0.39 -15.72 -10.20
N VAL A 79 1.14 -15.14 -11.12
CA VAL A 79 1.98 -13.96 -10.87
C VAL A 79 1.18 -12.75 -10.33
N PRO A 80 0.08 -12.29 -10.96
CA PRO A 80 -0.68 -11.16 -10.44
C PRO A 80 -1.28 -11.47 -9.06
N LEU A 81 -1.69 -12.72 -8.80
CA LEU A 81 -2.20 -13.13 -7.48
C LEU A 81 -1.10 -13.13 -6.42
N ILE A 82 0.08 -13.68 -6.72
CA ILE A 82 1.23 -13.63 -5.80
C ILE A 82 1.53 -12.17 -5.47
N ILE A 83 1.65 -11.30 -6.47
CA ILE A 83 1.91 -9.87 -6.26
C ILE A 83 0.80 -9.24 -5.40
N ALA A 84 -0.47 -9.51 -5.70
CA ALA A 84 -1.61 -8.94 -4.99
C ALA A 84 -1.64 -9.29 -3.51
N PHE A 85 -1.28 -10.53 -3.15
CA PHE A 85 -1.37 -11.00 -1.77
C PHE A 85 -0.09 -10.86 -0.95
N THR A 86 1.07 -10.75 -1.60
CA THR A 86 2.37 -10.74 -0.88
C THR A 86 3.07 -9.38 -0.94
N ILE A 87 3.07 -8.76 -2.11
CA ILE A 87 3.83 -7.53 -2.36
C ILE A 87 2.91 -6.32 -2.18
N ARG A 88 1.74 -6.32 -2.80
CA ARG A 88 0.84 -5.16 -2.89
C ARG A 88 0.28 -4.65 -1.55
N PRO A 89 -0.01 -5.49 -0.53
CA PRO A 89 -0.62 -5.01 0.71
C PRO A 89 0.27 -3.98 1.41
N ALA A 90 -0.23 -2.77 1.59
CA ALA A 90 0.47 -1.68 2.26
C ALA A 90 -0.52 -0.66 2.83
N VAL A 91 -0.19 -0.09 3.99
CA VAL A 91 -0.95 1.02 4.59
C VAL A 91 -0.05 2.24 4.64
N TYR A 92 -0.51 3.33 4.02
CA TYR A 92 0.17 4.61 3.98
C TYR A 92 -0.61 5.58 4.85
N ALA A 93 0.02 6.12 5.87
CA ALA A 93 -0.57 7.14 6.72
C ALA A 93 0.24 8.42 6.56
N ASN A 94 -0.42 9.49 6.13
CA ASN A 94 0.18 10.82 6.06
C ASN A 94 -0.62 11.82 6.90
N ASP A 95 -0.30 13.10 6.77
CA ASP A 95 -0.93 14.14 7.58
C ASP A 95 -2.40 14.41 7.23
N ASP A 96 -2.81 14.06 6.01
CA ASP A 96 -4.14 14.38 5.47
C ASP A 96 -5.07 13.16 5.42
N ARG A 97 -4.52 11.98 5.15
CA ARG A 97 -5.31 10.79 4.82
C ARG A 97 -4.59 9.48 5.15
N LEU A 98 -5.42 8.46 5.32
CA LEU A 98 -5.04 7.06 5.40
C LEU A 98 -5.33 6.38 4.06
N ARG A 99 -4.29 5.85 3.40
CA ARG A 99 -4.42 5.09 2.15
C ARG A 99 -4.09 3.61 2.39
N ILE A 100 -5.09 2.76 2.21
CA ILE A 100 -5.02 1.31 2.42
C ILE A 100 -4.97 0.64 1.05
N ARG A 101 -3.85 0.00 0.72
CA ARG A 101 -3.72 -0.88 -0.45
C ARG A 101 -3.95 -2.32 -0.01
N ASN A 102 -5.05 -2.90 -0.47
CA ASN A 102 -5.41 -4.31 -0.32
C ASN A 102 -5.22 -5.05 -1.67
N PRO A 103 -5.25 -6.40 -1.70
CA PRO A 103 -4.92 -7.16 -2.90
C PRO A 103 -5.63 -6.73 -4.18
N PHE A 104 -6.93 -6.45 -4.10
CA PHE A 104 -7.75 -6.08 -5.27
C PHE A 104 -8.32 -4.67 -5.22
N ARG A 105 -8.05 -3.90 -4.15
CA ARG A 105 -8.62 -2.57 -3.97
C ARG A 105 -7.66 -1.64 -3.23
N SER A 106 -7.65 -0.37 -3.62
CA SER A 106 -7.01 0.71 -2.88
C SER A 106 -8.08 1.63 -2.33
N ILE A 107 -8.03 1.91 -1.04
CA ILE A 107 -9.00 2.73 -0.33
C ILE A 107 -8.25 3.95 0.19
N THR A 108 -8.78 5.15 -0.02
CA THR A 108 -8.24 6.40 0.50
C THR A 108 -9.29 7.01 1.41
N LEU A 109 -8.92 7.21 2.68
CA LEU A 109 -9.78 7.72 3.74
C LEU A 109 -9.15 9.01 4.28
N PRO A 110 -9.71 10.20 4.00
CA PRO A 110 -9.34 11.41 4.71
C PRO A 110 -9.56 11.24 6.23
N TRP A 111 -8.70 11.78 7.08
CA TRP A 111 -8.78 11.51 8.53
C TRP A 111 -10.11 11.93 9.14
N ALA A 112 -10.77 12.98 8.63
CA ALA A 112 -12.10 13.40 9.10
C ALA A 112 -13.19 12.34 8.92
N THR A 113 -13.01 11.45 7.93
CA THR A 113 -13.97 10.36 7.66
C THR A 113 -13.77 9.15 8.56
N VAL A 114 -12.65 9.07 9.27
CA VAL A 114 -12.29 7.93 10.13
C VAL A 114 -12.93 8.13 11.50
N ALA A 115 -13.76 7.16 11.91
CA ALA A 115 -14.39 7.15 13.24
C ALA A 115 -13.54 6.40 14.27
N ASP A 116 -13.01 5.23 13.89
CA ASP A 116 -12.19 4.41 14.79
C ASP A 116 -11.32 3.44 13.99
N VAL A 117 -10.21 3.02 14.59
CA VAL A 117 -9.31 1.98 14.07
C VAL A 117 -9.18 0.89 15.13
N ARG A 118 -9.54 -0.35 14.79
CA ARG A 118 -9.57 -1.48 15.73
C ARG A 118 -8.69 -2.62 15.26
N ALA A 119 -8.12 -3.34 16.23
CA ALA A 119 -7.41 -4.59 16.02
C ALA A 119 -8.17 -5.72 16.73
N GLY A 120 -9.11 -6.36 16.04
CA GLY A 120 -9.85 -7.51 16.56
C GLY A 120 -9.14 -8.82 16.19
N TYR A 121 -9.84 -9.63 15.39
CA TYR A 121 -9.28 -10.75 14.61
C TYR A 121 -8.66 -10.28 13.29
N SER A 122 -8.93 -9.05 12.88
CA SER A 122 -8.28 -8.36 11.78
C SER A 122 -8.13 -6.87 12.13
N SER A 123 -7.19 -6.18 11.49
CA SER A 123 -7.06 -4.73 11.62
C SER A 123 -8.09 -4.06 10.71
N GLU A 124 -8.93 -3.19 11.26
CA GLU A 124 -10.11 -2.64 10.60
C GLU A 124 -10.23 -1.15 10.90
N VAL A 125 -10.62 -0.37 9.88
CA VAL A 125 -10.98 1.05 10.00
C VAL A 125 -12.47 1.19 9.80
N PHE A 126 -13.10 1.97 10.67
CA PHE A 126 -14.51 2.34 10.62
C PHE A 126 -14.62 3.79 10.18
N THR A 127 -15.53 4.07 9.25
CA THR A 127 -15.86 5.45 8.88
C THR A 127 -16.99 6.01 9.73
N GLN A 128 -17.12 7.34 9.76
CA GLN A 128 -18.23 8.03 10.43
C GLN A 128 -19.60 7.61 9.87
N GLU A 129 -19.64 7.25 8.59
CA GLU A 129 -20.83 6.72 7.90
C GLU A 129 -21.10 5.23 8.18
N GLY A 130 -20.30 4.59 9.03
CA GLY A 130 -20.47 3.18 9.41
C GLY A 130 -19.88 2.17 8.43
N ALA A 131 -19.17 2.60 7.39
CA ALA A 131 -18.48 1.69 6.49
C ALA A 131 -17.23 1.09 7.16
N LYS A 132 -16.89 -0.15 6.77
CA LYS A 132 -15.78 -0.90 7.35
C LYS A 132 -14.78 -1.34 6.29
N TYR A 133 -13.50 -1.07 6.54
CA TYR A 133 -12.41 -1.44 5.66
C TYR A 133 -11.33 -2.24 6.40
N GLN A 134 -10.95 -3.40 5.88
CA GLN A 134 -9.88 -4.23 6.42
C GLN A 134 -8.49 -3.74 5.97
N LEU A 135 -7.49 -3.87 6.84
CA LEU A 135 -6.11 -3.47 6.65
C LEU A 135 -5.25 -4.74 6.57
N TRP A 136 -5.05 -5.26 5.35
CA TRP A 136 -4.35 -6.53 5.14
C TRP A 136 -2.84 -6.44 5.43
N ALA A 137 -2.26 -5.24 5.38
CA ALA A 137 -0.83 -5.04 5.60
C ALA A 137 -0.42 -5.08 7.08
N ILE A 138 -1.37 -4.97 8.01
CA ILE A 138 -1.10 -4.95 9.45
C ILE A 138 -1.46 -6.34 10.01
N PRO A 139 -0.46 -7.21 10.25
CA PRO A 139 -0.73 -8.56 10.71
C PRO A 139 -1.24 -8.55 12.15
N VAL A 140 -2.40 -9.16 12.39
CA VAL A 140 -2.86 -9.51 13.73
C VAL A 140 -2.20 -10.80 14.20
N SER A 141 -1.28 -10.69 15.14
CA SER A 141 -0.50 -11.82 15.62
C SER A 141 -0.96 -12.22 17.02
N LEU A 142 -1.93 -13.16 17.09
CA LEU A 142 -2.38 -13.74 18.37
C LEU A 142 -1.22 -14.34 19.18
N ARG A 143 -0.20 -14.88 18.49
CA ARG A 143 1.04 -15.37 19.11
C ARG A 143 1.87 -14.27 19.73
N GLN A 144 1.97 -13.09 19.10
CA GLN A 144 2.70 -11.97 19.69
C GLN A 144 1.91 -11.36 20.83
N ARG A 145 0.57 -11.29 20.76
CA ARG A 145 -0.29 -10.92 21.90
C ARG A 145 -0.10 -11.85 23.10
N LYS A 146 -0.07 -13.18 22.87
CA LYS A 146 0.22 -14.16 23.93
C LYS A 146 1.63 -14.02 24.51
N LYS A 147 2.63 -13.72 23.68
CA LYS A 147 4.01 -13.46 24.13
C LYS A 147 4.08 -12.19 24.98
N ALA A 148 3.46 -11.11 24.51
CA ALA A 148 3.33 -9.84 25.20
C ALA A 148 2.64 -10.00 26.58
N ALA A 149 1.50 -10.69 26.63
CA ALA A 149 0.79 -10.95 27.89
C ALA A 149 1.64 -11.77 28.89
N ARG A 150 2.40 -12.76 28.40
CA ARG A 150 3.34 -13.53 29.25
C ARG A 150 4.47 -12.68 29.80
N GLN A 151 4.99 -11.76 28.99
CA GLN A 151 6.07 -10.86 29.40
C GLN A 151 5.57 -9.83 30.43
N ALA A 152 4.36 -9.28 30.23
CA ALA A 152 3.70 -8.41 31.20
C ALA A 152 3.39 -9.14 32.52
N ALA A 153 2.91 -10.38 32.45
CA ALA A 153 2.65 -11.20 33.64
C ALA A 153 3.93 -11.49 34.44
N ARG A 154 5.06 -11.79 33.77
CA ARG A 154 6.37 -11.97 34.43
C ARG A 154 6.82 -10.69 35.12
N ALA A 155 6.74 -9.54 34.45
CA ALA A 155 7.10 -8.25 35.05
C ALA A 155 6.23 -7.89 36.27
N SER A 156 4.93 -8.23 36.27
CA SER A 156 4.06 -8.03 37.44
C SER A 156 4.37 -8.95 38.63
N GLN A 157 5.03 -10.08 38.37
CA GLN A 157 5.49 -11.00 39.43
C GLN A 157 6.84 -10.55 40.01
N ASP A 158 7.68 -9.87 39.22
CA ASP A 158 8.97 -9.33 39.67
C ASP A 158 8.83 -8.02 40.48
N ASP A 159 7.72 -7.27 40.34
CA ASP A 159 7.40 -6.10 41.19
C ASP A 159 5.93 -6.13 41.70
N PRO A 160 5.57 -7.05 42.62
CA PRO A 160 4.19 -7.22 43.10
C PRO A 160 3.64 -6.05 43.92
N HIS A 161 4.53 -5.19 44.43
CA HIS A 161 4.19 -4.10 45.33
C HIS A 161 4.36 -2.71 44.70
N GLY A 162 4.76 -2.65 43.42
CA GLY A 162 4.98 -1.39 42.69
C GLY A 162 6.03 -0.48 43.33
N ARG A 163 6.96 -1.06 44.11
CA ARG A 163 7.92 -0.30 44.93
C ARG A 163 9.20 0.01 44.17
N THR A 164 9.44 -0.65 43.04
CA THR A 164 10.71 -0.55 42.30
C THR A 164 10.63 0.35 41.06
N SER A 165 9.45 0.77 40.60
CA SER A 165 9.34 1.49 39.32
C SER A 165 8.72 2.89 39.41
N VAL A 166 9.40 3.82 40.09
CA VAL A 166 9.17 5.28 39.89
C VAL A 166 9.52 5.70 38.45
N THR A 167 10.27 4.86 37.72
CA THR A 167 10.63 5.01 36.31
C THR A 167 10.19 3.80 35.50
N ALA A 168 8.92 3.39 35.58
CA ALA A 168 8.35 2.53 34.55
C ALA A 168 8.42 3.28 33.21
N ASP A 169 9.54 3.13 32.51
CA ASP A 169 9.83 3.80 31.25
C ASP A 169 8.66 3.56 30.31
N VAL A 170 8.11 4.63 29.73
CA VAL A 170 7.04 4.58 28.74
C VAL A 170 7.44 3.66 27.58
N ARG A 171 8.75 3.53 27.30
CA ARG A 171 9.28 2.55 26.34
C ARG A 171 9.06 1.10 26.75
N ASP A 172 9.10 0.79 28.05
CA ASP A 172 8.87 -0.57 28.54
C ASP A 172 7.36 -0.92 28.54
N SER A 173 6.49 0.05 28.82
CA SER A 173 5.05 -0.13 28.62
C SER A 173 4.70 -0.35 27.14
N ALA A 174 5.35 0.37 26.22
CA ALA A 174 5.25 0.10 24.81
C ALA A 174 5.81 -1.30 24.46
N SER A 175 6.95 -1.73 25.01
CA SER A 175 7.55 -3.05 24.72
C SER A 175 6.58 -4.23 24.96
N ARG A 176 5.62 -4.06 25.87
CA ARG A 176 4.60 -5.03 26.29
C ARG A 176 3.39 -5.13 25.36
N ILE A 177 3.26 -4.27 24.34
CA ILE A 177 2.13 -4.27 23.40
C ILE A 177 2.54 -4.97 22.08
N ALA A 178 1.65 -5.77 21.49
CA ALA A 178 1.93 -6.41 20.21
C ALA A 178 2.22 -5.35 19.13
N PRO A 179 3.20 -5.55 18.22
CA PRO A 179 3.57 -4.57 17.20
C PRO A 179 2.39 -4.02 16.38
N SER A 180 1.40 -4.86 16.06
CA SER A 180 0.19 -4.43 15.35
C SER A 180 -0.76 -3.59 16.19
N ASP A 181 -0.87 -3.86 17.49
CA ASP A 181 -1.67 -3.06 18.40
C ASP A 181 -1.07 -1.66 18.58
N LYS A 182 0.28 -1.55 18.56
CA LYS A 182 0.96 -0.24 18.51
C LYS A 182 0.64 0.52 17.24
N THR A 183 0.72 -0.14 16.08
CA THR A 183 0.39 0.51 14.80
C THR A 183 -1.06 1.01 14.80
N VAL A 184 -1.99 0.23 15.32
CA VAL A 184 -3.40 0.62 15.41
C VAL A 184 -3.61 1.78 16.37
N ALA A 185 -2.94 1.78 17.53
CA ALA A 185 -2.96 2.91 18.46
C ALA A 185 -2.39 4.18 17.80
N GLU A 186 -1.27 4.07 17.08
CA GLU A 186 -0.66 5.20 16.36
C GLU A 186 -1.57 5.75 15.25
N LEU A 187 -2.31 4.89 14.56
CA LEU A 187 -3.29 5.30 13.55
C LEU A 187 -4.50 5.97 14.18
N ARG A 188 -4.96 5.51 15.35
CA ARG A 188 -6.05 6.13 16.09
C ARG A 188 -5.67 7.52 16.59
N GLU A 189 -4.49 7.64 17.20
CA GLU A 189 -3.96 8.93 17.67
C GLU A 189 -3.85 9.94 16.51
N ARG A 190 -3.36 9.50 15.34
CA ARG A 190 -3.35 10.36 14.15
C ARG A 190 -4.74 10.77 13.68
N ALA A 191 -5.71 9.86 13.70
CA ALA A 191 -7.09 10.18 13.31
C ALA A 191 -7.66 11.28 14.22
N GLU A 192 -7.47 11.17 15.54
CA GLU A 192 -7.94 12.15 16.52
C GLU A 192 -7.25 13.51 16.33
N LEU A 193 -5.93 13.53 16.16
CA LEU A 193 -5.15 14.77 16.00
C LEU A 193 -5.41 15.48 14.67
N ARG A 194 -5.65 14.72 13.58
CA ARG A 194 -5.74 15.27 12.23
C ARG A 194 -7.18 15.43 11.73
N ALA A 195 -8.20 14.89 12.39
CA ALA A 195 -9.59 14.99 11.92
C ALA A 195 -10.06 16.44 11.67
N GLY A 196 -9.56 17.41 12.43
CA GLY A 196 -9.91 18.82 12.30
C GLY A 196 -9.11 19.63 11.28
N THR A 197 -8.08 19.04 10.62
CA THR A 197 -7.27 19.81 9.68
C THR A 197 -8.00 20.02 8.35
N PRO A 198 -7.81 21.16 7.66
CA PRO A 198 -8.42 21.40 6.36
C PRO A 198 -8.04 20.35 5.31
N GLY A 199 -6.80 19.86 5.33
CA GLY A 199 -6.30 18.83 4.43
C GLY A 199 -6.88 17.43 4.69
N ALA A 200 -7.44 17.20 5.88
CA ALA A 200 -8.04 15.92 6.26
C ALA A 200 -9.52 15.77 5.91
N GLN A 201 -10.12 16.77 5.28
CA GLN A 201 -11.51 16.75 4.83
C GLN A 201 -11.64 16.07 3.45
N GLY A 202 -12.81 15.50 3.18
CA GLY A 202 -13.15 14.91 1.88
C GLY A 202 -13.93 13.61 2.03
N GLU A 203 -14.15 12.92 0.90
CA GLU A 203 -14.92 11.69 0.86
C GLU A 203 -14.02 10.45 0.78
N PRO A 204 -14.46 9.31 1.36
CA PRO A 204 -13.83 8.01 1.15
C PRO A 204 -13.78 7.63 -0.33
N GLN A 205 -12.60 7.28 -0.85
CA GLN A 205 -12.44 6.84 -2.24
C GLN A 205 -12.01 5.38 -2.30
N VAL A 206 -12.69 4.58 -3.12
CA VAL A 206 -12.34 3.18 -3.36
C VAL A 206 -12.00 2.98 -4.84
N ARG A 207 -10.82 2.43 -5.12
CA ARG A 207 -10.32 2.15 -6.47
C ARG A 207 -10.00 0.68 -6.62
N TRP A 208 -10.55 0.05 -7.65
CA TRP A 208 -10.22 -1.33 -7.99
C TRP A 208 -8.85 -1.44 -8.67
N ALA A 209 -8.24 -2.59 -8.45
CA ALA A 209 -6.95 -2.97 -8.99
C ALA A 209 -7.10 -3.70 -10.32
N TYR A 210 -7.56 -3.01 -11.36
CA TYR A 210 -7.78 -3.66 -12.66
C TYR A 210 -6.48 -4.22 -13.26
N GLU A 211 -5.33 -3.66 -12.88
CA GLU A 211 -4.00 -4.18 -13.21
C GLU A 211 -3.70 -5.57 -12.63
N ILE A 212 -4.41 -5.98 -11.58
CA ILE A 212 -4.32 -7.32 -10.99
C ILE A 212 -5.48 -8.19 -11.47
N VAL A 213 -6.70 -7.65 -11.39
CA VAL A 213 -7.93 -8.39 -11.68
C VAL A 213 -7.97 -8.81 -13.15
N GLY A 214 -7.59 -7.92 -14.07
CA GLY A 214 -7.60 -8.22 -15.51
C GLY A 214 -6.71 -9.42 -15.88
N PRO A 215 -5.39 -9.38 -15.58
CA PRO A 215 -4.50 -10.50 -15.86
C PRO A 215 -4.89 -11.79 -15.14
N ALA A 216 -5.33 -11.71 -13.87
CA ALA A 216 -5.78 -12.89 -13.13
C ALA A 216 -7.01 -13.53 -13.77
N LEU A 217 -8.01 -12.76 -14.18
CA LEU A 217 -9.20 -13.28 -14.88
C LEU A 217 -8.83 -13.86 -16.26
N ALA A 218 -7.96 -13.18 -17.01
CA ALA A 218 -7.49 -13.70 -18.30
C ALA A 218 -6.75 -15.03 -18.15
N GLY A 219 -5.82 -15.12 -17.19
CA GLY A 219 -5.11 -16.37 -16.88
C GLY A 219 -6.05 -17.49 -16.46
N LEU A 220 -7.05 -17.18 -15.62
CA LEU A 220 -8.07 -18.15 -15.20
C LEU A 220 -8.85 -18.69 -16.41
N LEU A 221 -9.32 -17.80 -17.30
CA LEU A 221 -10.05 -18.19 -18.50
C LEU A 221 -9.20 -19.06 -19.42
N LEU A 222 -7.93 -18.71 -19.64
CA LEU A 222 -7.00 -19.51 -20.45
C LEU A 222 -6.83 -20.92 -19.86
N VAL A 223 -6.61 -21.05 -18.55
CA VAL A 223 -6.50 -22.35 -17.89
C VAL A 223 -7.78 -23.17 -18.07
N VAL A 224 -8.95 -22.56 -17.84
CA VAL A 224 -10.25 -23.25 -17.99
C VAL A 224 -10.46 -23.74 -19.43
N ILE A 225 -10.19 -22.89 -20.43
CA ILE A 225 -10.35 -23.26 -21.85
C ILE A 225 -9.42 -24.41 -22.21
N LEU A 226 -8.14 -24.33 -21.80
CA LEU A 226 -7.16 -25.37 -22.11
C LEU A 226 -7.48 -26.71 -21.46
N LEU A 227 -8.07 -26.71 -20.26
CA LEU A 227 -8.53 -27.91 -19.57
C LEU A 227 -9.83 -28.48 -20.17
N ALA A 228 -10.78 -27.62 -20.55
CA ALA A 228 -12.08 -28.05 -21.07
C ALA A 228 -12.03 -28.54 -22.52
N THR A 229 -11.11 -27.97 -23.32
CA THR A 229 -10.81 -28.44 -24.68
C THR A 229 -9.70 -29.49 -24.70
N GLY A 230 -9.16 -29.82 -23.52
CA GLY A 230 -8.08 -30.76 -23.19
C GLY A 230 -8.50 -32.20 -23.36
#